data_AF-A0A2W6AH58-F1
#
_entry.id   AF-A0A2W6AH58-F1
#
_cell.length_a   1.000
_cell.length_b   1.000
_cell.length_c   1.000
_cell.angle_alpha   90.00
_cell.angle_beta   90.00
_cell.angle_gamma   90.00
#
_symmetry.space_group_name_H-M   'P 1'
#
loop_
_entity.id
_entity.type
_entity.pdbx_description
1 polymer ?
#
loop_
_entity_poly.entity_id
_entity_poly.type
_entity_poly.pdbx_seq_one_letter_code
_entity_poly.pdbx_strand_id
1 'polypeptide(L)'
;MTERPTGDKFAPLTPQEHAAVSAVPRDKSECVIPVPQDAPPIPTKHPGLGKLPCRWPYLDKNGALLFEVCRFETPDGKEFRPLSLWRASNGRLEWKWKGVPEPRPLYGLDRLTANSGAPVIVCEGEKSADAAAKIFPKSVAVTSPGGSQAASKADWAPLDGRKVMIWADADEPGGKYAEQVAAILAARACEVSIFDAAALASMAPDGSKREPEKGWDAADALIQWRNLAALGKAAAGLAKPFEATSATSRHDSTEAGSEMCDVDQEITRLAGLCVVEYEKGRKDAATKLGIRVAILDKLVAAERPKEDKQGQGRPLEFPEPEPWPEPVDGAELVPGLVGAICRYVILTENDALAAALWILHAFCFDAFPCTPRLA
;
A
#
# COMPACT_ATOMS: atom_id res chain seq x y z
N MET A 1 -27.30 51.65 -7.55
CA MET A 1 -27.87 50.51 -8.31
C MET A 1 -27.12 50.40 -9.61
N THR A 2 -26.22 49.43 -9.71
CA THR A 2 -25.57 49.01 -10.95
C THR A 2 -25.60 47.48 -10.90
N GLU A 3 -26.47 46.89 -11.71
CA GLU A 3 -26.60 45.44 -11.84
C GLU A 3 -25.31 44.84 -12.43
N ARG A 4 -24.89 43.70 -11.88
CA ARG A 4 -23.70 42.96 -12.31
C ARG A 4 -23.96 42.29 -13.68
N PRO A 5 -22.96 42.21 -14.58
CA PRO A 5 -23.03 41.30 -15.72
C PRO A 5 -22.92 39.87 -15.21
N THR A 6 -23.95 39.06 -15.46
CA THR A 6 -23.95 37.63 -15.19
C THR A 6 -22.88 36.94 -16.03
N GLY A 7 -21.81 36.42 -15.42
CA GLY A 7 -20.84 35.56 -16.11
C GLY A 7 -19.38 35.60 -15.65
N ASP A 8 -18.98 36.50 -14.75
CA ASP A 8 -17.60 36.53 -14.27
C ASP A 8 -17.36 35.46 -13.19
N LYS A 9 -16.58 34.42 -13.54
CA LYS A 9 -16.18 33.32 -12.67
C LYS A 9 -15.23 33.73 -11.54
N PHE A 10 -14.76 34.98 -11.55
CA PHE A 10 -13.82 35.54 -10.57
C PHE A 10 -14.40 36.70 -9.76
N ALA A 11 -15.71 36.93 -9.84
CA ALA A 11 -16.36 37.95 -9.02
C ALA A 11 -16.33 37.56 -7.52
N PRO A 12 -16.14 38.54 -6.60
CA PRO A 12 -16.19 38.30 -5.17
C PRO A 12 -17.54 37.70 -4.74
N LEU A 13 -17.48 36.69 -3.88
CA LEU A 13 -18.66 36.05 -3.29
C LEU A 13 -19.42 37.02 -2.39
N THR A 14 -20.74 36.88 -2.39
CA THR A 14 -21.62 37.64 -1.52
C THR A 14 -21.60 37.10 -0.08
N PRO A 15 -21.88 37.93 0.93
CA PRO A 15 -22.03 37.48 2.32
C PRO A 15 -23.03 36.31 2.51
N GLN A 16 -24.04 36.21 1.64
CA GLN A 16 -25.03 35.11 1.65
C GLN A 16 -24.44 33.79 1.11
N GLU A 17 -23.56 33.83 0.11
CA GLU A 17 -22.83 32.66 -0.40
C GLU A 17 -21.81 32.17 0.63
N HIS A 18 -21.15 33.08 1.36
CA HIS A 18 -20.28 32.73 2.50
C HIS A 18 -21.03 31.99 3.61
N ALA A 19 -22.26 32.39 3.92
CA ALA A 19 -23.08 31.74 4.95
C ALA A 19 -23.54 30.32 4.56
N ALA A 20 -23.67 30.03 3.26
CA ALA A 20 -24.14 28.72 2.77
C ALA A 20 -23.07 27.61 2.81
N VAL A 21 -21.77 27.96 2.82
CA VAL A 21 -20.65 26.99 2.77
C VAL A 21 -20.22 26.50 4.15
N SER A 22 -20.55 27.24 5.22
CA SER A 22 -20.20 26.91 6.61
C SER A 22 -20.92 25.67 7.17
N ALA A 23 -21.64 24.93 6.33
CA ALA A 23 -22.45 23.79 6.70
C ALA A 23 -22.02 22.47 6.01
N VAL A 24 -20.74 22.27 5.70
CA VAL A 24 -20.23 20.93 5.36
C VAL A 24 -19.59 20.31 6.61
N PRO A 25 -20.27 19.40 7.31
CA PRO A 25 -19.71 18.73 8.47
C PRO A 25 -18.61 17.76 8.00
N ARG A 26 -17.49 17.68 8.73
CA ARG A 26 -16.65 16.47 8.71
C ARG A 26 -17.58 15.27 8.88
N ASP A 27 -17.45 14.25 8.03
CA ASP A 27 -18.28 13.04 8.09
C ASP A 27 -18.03 12.34 9.44
N LYS A 28 -18.79 12.72 10.47
CA LYS A 28 -18.76 12.17 11.83
C LYS A 28 -19.35 10.75 11.89
N SER A 29 -19.37 10.03 10.76
CA SER A 29 -19.95 8.70 10.76
C SER A 29 -19.01 7.67 11.39
N GLU A 30 -19.61 6.76 12.15
CA GLU A 30 -18.92 5.68 12.85
C GLU A 30 -19.08 4.39 12.04
N CYS A 31 -18.02 3.59 11.93
CA CYS A 31 -18.10 2.28 11.29
C CYS A 31 -18.85 1.31 12.22
N VAL A 32 -19.87 0.63 11.70
CA VAL A 32 -20.71 -0.30 12.47
C VAL A 32 -20.34 -1.72 12.09
N ILE A 33 -19.67 -2.41 13.01
CA ILE A 33 -19.31 -3.83 12.91
C ILE A 33 -19.59 -4.54 14.25
N PRO A 34 -20.23 -5.73 14.26
CA PRO A 34 -20.86 -6.39 13.11
C PRO A 34 -22.08 -5.60 12.58
N VAL A 35 -22.45 -5.90 11.34
CA VAL A 35 -23.63 -5.38 10.66
C VAL A 35 -24.88 -5.89 11.39
N PRO A 36 -25.74 -5.01 11.94
CA PRO A 36 -26.92 -5.43 12.67
C PRO A 36 -28.02 -5.93 11.73
N GLN A 37 -28.97 -6.70 12.26
CA GLN A 37 -30.06 -7.30 11.48
C GLN A 37 -31.00 -6.27 10.85
N ASP A 38 -31.11 -5.08 11.44
CA ASP A 38 -31.92 -3.96 10.96
C ASP A 38 -31.17 -3.04 9.98
N ALA A 39 -29.97 -3.44 9.53
CA ALA A 39 -29.21 -2.69 8.53
C ALA A 39 -30.00 -2.58 7.21
N PRO A 40 -29.83 -1.45 6.48
CA PRO A 40 -30.42 -1.32 5.15
C PRO A 40 -29.89 -2.41 4.20
N PRO A 41 -30.64 -2.75 3.13
CA PRO A 41 -30.18 -3.73 2.15
C PRO A 41 -28.82 -3.39 1.55
N ILE A 42 -27.97 -4.40 1.37
CA ILE A 42 -26.65 -4.26 0.76
C ILE A 42 -26.81 -3.74 -0.69
N PRO A 43 -26.11 -2.66 -1.08
CA PRO A 43 -26.16 -2.14 -2.44
C PRO A 43 -25.76 -3.20 -3.47
N THR A 44 -26.60 -3.44 -4.49
CA THR A 44 -26.34 -4.42 -5.56
C THR A 44 -25.54 -3.86 -6.75
N LYS A 45 -25.26 -2.56 -6.74
CA LYS A 45 -24.51 -1.84 -7.78
C LYS A 45 -23.58 -0.79 -7.18
N HIS A 46 -22.44 -0.58 -7.81
CA HIS A 46 -21.56 0.55 -7.52
C HIS A 46 -21.93 1.73 -8.45
N PRO A 47 -22.05 2.98 -7.95
CA PRO A 47 -22.46 4.13 -8.77
C PRO A 47 -21.62 4.36 -10.03
N GLY A 48 -20.31 4.11 -9.95
CA GLY A 48 -19.37 4.28 -11.07
C GLY A 48 -18.84 3.00 -11.72
N LEU A 49 -19.05 1.81 -11.11
CA LEU A 49 -18.45 0.54 -11.59
C LEU A 49 -19.50 -0.48 -12.03
N GLY A 50 -20.80 -0.13 -12.00
CA GLY A 50 -21.86 -0.97 -12.54
C GLY A 50 -22.38 -2.05 -11.57
N LYS A 51 -22.99 -3.10 -12.13
CA LYS A 51 -23.71 -4.16 -11.40
C LYS A 51 -22.85 -5.42 -11.24
N LEU A 52 -23.20 -6.23 -10.23
CA LEU A 52 -22.75 -7.61 -10.01
C LEU A 52 -21.25 -7.79 -9.69
N PRO A 53 -20.77 -7.37 -8.50
CA PRO A 53 -19.45 -7.78 -8.06
C PRO A 53 -19.43 -9.25 -7.61
N CYS A 54 -18.29 -9.92 -7.78
CA CYS A 54 -17.95 -11.03 -6.89
C CYS A 54 -17.77 -10.44 -5.48
N ARG A 55 -18.36 -11.09 -4.47
CA ARG A 55 -18.35 -10.60 -3.08
C ARG A 55 -17.71 -11.64 -2.17
N TRP A 56 -16.85 -11.17 -1.29
CA TRP A 56 -16.30 -11.95 -0.20
C TRP A 56 -16.75 -11.33 1.12
N PRO A 57 -17.72 -11.95 1.83
CA PRO A 57 -18.14 -11.49 3.13
C PRO A 57 -17.08 -11.83 4.17
N TYR A 58 -16.68 -10.82 4.96
CA TYR A 58 -15.87 -10.99 6.14
C TYR A 58 -16.81 -11.19 7.32
N LEU A 59 -16.72 -12.34 7.98
CA LEU A 59 -17.61 -12.75 9.06
C LEU A 59 -16.86 -12.78 10.40
N ASP A 60 -17.56 -12.48 11.48
CA ASP A 60 -17.03 -12.65 12.84
C ASP A 60 -17.06 -14.13 13.26
N LYS A 61 -16.55 -14.41 14.47
CA LYS A 61 -16.53 -15.76 15.06
C LYS A 61 -17.91 -16.42 15.21
N ASN A 62 -18.99 -15.64 15.14
CA ASN A 62 -20.37 -16.11 15.25
C ASN A 62 -21.07 -16.17 13.88
N GLY A 63 -20.36 -15.86 12.79
CA GLY A 63 -20.92 -15.80 11.44
C GLY A 63 -21.65 -14.49 11.11
N ALA A 64 -21.55 -13.46 11.97
CA ALA A 64 -22.15 -12.16 11.71
C ALA A 64 -21.29 -11.37 10.69
N LEU A 65 -21.94 -10.72 9.73
CA LEU A 65 -21.27 -9.93 8.70
C LEU A 65 -20.54 -8.73 9.31
N LEU A 66 -19.26 -8.56 8.99
CA LEU A 66 -18.46 -7.39 9.37
C LEU A 66 -18.43 -6.37 8.23
N PHE A 67 -18.00 -6.81 7.04
CA PHE A 67 -18.02 -6.02 5.80
C PHE A 67 -17.84 -6.96 4.60
N GLU A 68 -17.90 -6.44 3.38
CA GLU A 68 -17.62 -7.22 2.17
C GLU A 68 -16.48 -6.60 1.37
N VAL A 69 -15.67 -7.42 0.73
CA VAL A 69 -14.81 -6.98 -0.38
C VAL A 69 -15.51 -7.33 -1.69
N CYS A 70 -15.70 -6.33 -2.53
CA CYS A 70 -16.35 -6.46 -3.83
C CYS A 70 -15.31 -6.33 -4.95
N ARG A 71 -15.25 -7.29 -5.88
CA ARG A 71 -14.44 -7.21 -7.10
C ARG A 71 -15.32 -6.86 -8.29
N PHE A 72 -14.90 -5.85 -9.02
CA PHE A 72 -15.51 -5.37 -10.26
C PHE A 72 -14.58 -5.64 -11.42
N GLU A 73 -15.14 -6.15 -12.53
CA GLU A 73 -14.45 -6.17 -13.82
C GLU A 73 -14.74 -4.83 -14.51
N THR A 74 -13.69 -4.14 -14.93
CA THR A 74 -13.74 -2.86 -15.66
C THR A 74 -13.05 -3.02 -17.01
N PRO A 75 -13.28 -2.12 -17.98
CA PRO A 75 -12.54 -2.14 -19.24
C PRO A 75 -11.01 -2.05 -19.05
N ASP A 76 -10.57 -1.40 -17.98
CA ASP A 76 -9.16 -1.16 -17.65
C ASP A 76 -8.55 -2.23 -16.72
N GLY A 77 -9.33 -3.26 -16.35
CA GLY A 77 -8.86 -4.38 -15.53
C GLY A 77 -9.81 -4.75 -14.40
N LYS A 78 -9.26 -4.99 -13.21
CA LYS A 78 -10.02 -5.39 -12.01
C LYS A 78 -9.91 -4.33 -10.93
N GLU A 79 -11.02 -4.00 -10.28
CA GLU A 79 -11.05 -3.11 -9.12
C GLU A 79 -11.65 -3.81 -7.90
N PHE A 80 -11.05 -3.58 -6.73
CA PHE A 80 -11.55 -4.08 -5.45
C PHE A 80 -12.05 -2.90 -4.61
N ARG A 81 -13.28 -2.98 -4.12
CA ARG A 81 -13.87 -1.97 -3.23
C ARG A 81 -14.39 -2.64 -1.95
N PRO A 82 -13.90 -2.25 -0.77
CA PRO A 82 -14.54 -2.63 0.47
C PRO A 82 -15.90 -1.93 0.59
N LEU A 83 -16.89 -2.65 1.12
CA LEU A 83 -18.23 -2.17 1.38
C LEU A 83 -18.54 -2.42 2.86
N SER A 84 -18.66 -1.35 3.64
CA SER A 84 -18.89 -1.41 5.09
C SER A 84 -20.05 -0.52 5.50
N LEU A 85 -20.66 -0.82 6.65
CA LEU A 85 -21.78 -0.07 7.19
C LEU A 85 -21.29 1.06 8.10
N TRP A 86 -21.92 2.22 7.99
CA TRP A 86 -21.60 3.42 8.76
C TRP A 86 -22.86 4.02 9.37
N ARG A 87 -22.75 4.53 10.59
CA ARG A 87 -23.80 5.30 11.27
C ARG A 87 -23.50 6.78 11.13
N ALA A 88 -24.33 7.51 10.40
CA ALA A 88 -24.25 8.96 10.31
C ALA A 88 -24.60 9.63 11.66
N SER A 89 -24.24 10.90 11.82
CA SER A 89 -24.50 11.67 13.05
C SER A 89 -25.98 11.78 13.42
N ASN A 90 -26.88 11.62 12.44
CA ASN A 90 -28.33 11.57 12.64
C ASN A 90 -28.86 10.16 13.03
N GLY A 91 -27.96 9.21 13.30
CA GLY A 91 -28.28 7.82 13.65
C GLY A 91 -28.57 6.90 12.47
N ARG A 92 -28.70 7.42 11.24
CA ARG A 92 -29.02 6.62 10.05
C ARG A 92 -27.87 5.69 9.68
N LEU A 93 -28.20 4.44 9.38
CA LEU A 93 -27.28 3.44 8.86
C LEU A 93 -27.17 3.58 7.34
N GLU A 94 -25.94 3.59 6.83
CA GLU A 94 -25.63 3.73 5.41
C GLU A 94 -24.45 2.85 5.01
N TRP A 95 -24.59 2.15 3.89
CA TRP A 95 -23.49 1.44 3.27
C TRP A 95 -22.57 2.40 2.54
N LYS A 96 -21.25 2.28 2.77
CA LYS A 96 -20.22 3.09 2.11
C LYS A 96 -19.16 2.19 1.49
N TRP A 97 -18.68 2.60 0.31
CA TRP A 97 -17.55 1.97 -0.38
C TRP A 97 -16.22 2.39 0.27
N LYS A 98 -16.05 1.98 1.53
CA LYS A 98 -14.99 2.43 2.43
C LYS A 98 -14.49 1.24 3.25
N GLY A 99 -13.18 1.21 3.51
CA GLY A 99 -12.57 0.18 4.36
C GLY A 99 -12.97 0.36 5.82
N VAL A 100 -13.02 -0.76 6.56
CA VAL A 100 -13.16 -0.73 8.02
C VAL A 100 -11.85 -0.20 8.67
N PRO A 101 -11.92 0.36 9.89
CA PRO A 101 -10.74 0.78 10.64
C PRO A 101 -9.73 -0.36 10.86
N GLU A 102 -8.49 0.00 11.10
CA GLU A 102 -7.42 -0.93 11.46
C GLU A 102 -7.47 -1.24 12.98
N PRO A 103 -7.14 -2.46 13.42
CA PRO A 103 -6.71 -3.61 12.60
C PRO A 103 -7.91 -4.31 11.94
N ARG A 104 -7.73 -4.75 10.69
CA ARG A 104 -8.82 -5.30 9.85
C ARG A 104 -8.94 -6.81 10.01
N PRO A 105 -10.14 -7.39 10.18
CA PRO A 105 -10.30 -8.82 10.39
C PRO A 105 -9.95 -9.61 9.12
N LEU A 106 -9.54 -10.87 9.30
CA LEU A 106 -9.18 -11.78 8.21
C LEU A 106 -10.42 -12.34 7.50
N TYR A 107 -10.27 -12.60 6.20
CA TYR A 107 -11.25 -13.40 5.46
C TYR A 107 -11.19 -14.85 5.95
N GLY A 108 -12.34 -15.44 6.27
CA GLY A 108 -12.43 -16.80 6.83
C GLY A 108 -12.21 -16.89 8.34
N LEU A 109 -12.32 -15.78 9.08
CA LEU A 109 -12.21 -15.75 10.54
C LEU A 109 -13.24 -16.66 11.24
N ASP A 110 -14.48 -16.70 10.76
CA ASP A 110 -15.52 -17.63 11.17
C ASP A 110 -15.05 -19.10 11.06
N ARG A 111 -14.46 -19.47 9.91
CA ARG A 111 -13.95 -20.81 9.66
C ARG A 111 -12.74 -21.13 10.54
N LEU A 112 -11.88 -20.14 10.77
CA LEU A 112 -10.68 -20.27 11.59
C LEU A 112 -11.01 -20.54 13.05
N THR A 113 -12.02 -19.85 13.57
CA THR A 113 -12.51 -20.04 14.95
C THR A 113 -13.26 -21.35 15.13
N ALA A 114 -14.07 -21.76 14.14
CA ALA A 114 -14.73 -23.06 14.15
C ALA A 114 -13.77 -24.25 14.08
N ASN A 115 -12.55 -24.06 13.57
CA ASN A 115 -11.54 -25.10 13.38
C ASN A 115 -10.21 -24.73 14.05
N SER A 116 -10.24 -24.53 15.37
CA SER A 116 -9.09 -24.03 16.15
C SER A 116 -7.83 -24.90 16.10
N GLY A 117 -7.95 -26.20 15.82
CA GLY A 117 -6.82 -27.13 15.71
C GLY A 117 -6.32 -27.40 14.29
N ALA A 118 -7.01 -26.92 13.25
CA ALA A 118 -6.64 -27.19 11.87
C ALA A 118 -5.41 -26.37 11.43
N PRO A 119 -4.54 -26.89 10.55
CA PRO A 119 -3.52 -26.08 9.87
C PRO A 119 -4.16 -24.95 9.08
N VAL A 120 -3.43 -23.85 8.88
CA VAL A 120 -3.92 -22.66 8.18
C VAL A 120 -3.15 -22.45 6.89
N ILE A 121 -3.87 -22.14 5.81
CA ILE A 121 -3.29 -21.67 4.55
C ILE A 121 -3.56 -20.17 4.43
N VAL A 122 -2.53 -19.36 4.26
CA VAL A 122 -2.67 -17.92 4.00
C VAL A 122 -2.41 -17.65 2.52
N CYS A 123 -3.36 -17.03 1.84
CA CYS A 123 -3.22 -16.61 0.44
C CYS A 123 -3.19 -15.08 0.31
N GLU A 124 -2.70 -14.55 -0.83
CA GLU A 124 -2.66 -13.10 -1.07
C GLU A 124 -4.05 -12.46 -1.22
N GLY A 125 -5.01 -13.17 -1.82
CA GLY A 125 -6.36 -12.66 -2.07
C GLY A 125 -7.48 -13.66 -1.82
N GLU A 126 -8.72 -13.16 -1.75
CA GLU A 126 -9.87 -13.95 -1.33
C GLU A 126 -10.23 -15.06 -2.32
N LYS A 127 -10.10 -14.79 -3.63
CA LYS A 127 -10.30 -15.80 -4.68
C LYS A 127 -9.33 -16.98 -4.53
N SER A 128 -8.07 -16.69 -4.23
CA SER A 128 -7.02 -17.68 -4.06
C SER A 128 -7.22 -18.45 -2.75
N ALA A 129 -7.69 -17.78 -1.69
CA ALA A 129 -8.10 -18.44 -0.43
C ALA A 129 -9.27 -19.42 -0.64
N ASP A 130 -10.30 -19.03 -1.41
CA ASP A 130 -11.42 -19.93 -1.75
C ASP A 130 -10.95 -21.17 -2.53
N ALA A 131 -9.96 -21.00 -3.42
CA ALA A 131 -9.36 -22.11 -4.15
C ALA A 131 -8.53 -23.01 -3.24
N ALA A 132 -7.69 -22.42 -2.37
CA ALA A 132 -6.90 -23.15 -1.38
C ALA A 132 -7.78 -23.97 -0.43
N ALA A 133 -8.95 -23.46 -0.01
CA ALA A 133 -9.90 -24.23 0.81
C ALA A 133 -10.37 -25.53 0.14
N LYS A 134 -10.50 -25.53 -1.20
CA LYS A 134 -10.87 -26.72 -1.98
C LYS A 134 -9.69 -27.68 -2.15
N ILE A 135 -8.48 -27.14 -2.30
CA ILE A 135 -7.25 -27.93 -2.44
C ILE A 135 -6.87 -28.61 -1.12
N PHE A 136 -7.05 -27.93 0.01
CA PHE A 136 -6.72 -28.40 1.35
C PHE A 136 -7.96 -28.49 2.24
N PRO A 137 -8.85 -29.48 2.04
CA PRO A 137 -10.11 -29.59 2.80
C PRO A 137 -9.93 -29.86 4.30
N LYS A 138 -8.70 -30.17 4.76
CA LYS A 138 -8.35 -30.38 6.17
C LYS A 138 -7.71 -29.14 6.83
N SER A 139 -7.55 -28.06 6.07
CA SER A 139 -6.95 -26.80 6.52
C SER A 139 -7.97 -25.67 6.41
N VAL A 140 -7.75 -24.59 7.15
CA VAL A 140 -8.52 -23.35 6.96
C VAL A 140 -7.75 -22.41 6.07
N ALA A 141 -8.34 -22.00 4.94
CA ALA A 141 -7.76 -20.98 4.08
C ALA A 141 -8.28 -19.58 4.46
N VAL A 142 -7.36 -18.63 4.61
CA VAL A 142 -7.61 -17.24 5.01
C VAL A 142 -6.80 -16.25 4.17
N THR A 143 -7.17 -14.98 4.20
CA THR A 143 -6.37 -13.88 3.63
C THR A 143 -6.63 -12.55 4.36
N SER A 144 -5.72 -11.59 4.20
CA SER A 144 -5.86 -10.21 4.68
C SER A 144 -6.57 -9.32 3.64
N PRO A 145 -7.44 -8.39 4.06
CA PRO A 145 -8.11 -7.50 3.12
C PRO A 145 -7.15 -6.46 2.52
N GLY A 146 -7.25 -6.24 1.21
CA GLY A 146 -6.52 -5.19 0.50
C GLY A 146 -5.24 -5.63 -0.21
N GLY A 147 -5.02 -6.94 -0.35
CA GLY A 147 -3.92 -7.52 -1.14
C GLY A 147 -2.53 -7.28 -0.56
N SER A 148 -1.50 -7.49 -1.40
CA SER A 148 -0.08 -7.49 -0.99
C SER A 148 0.42 -6.23 -0.29
N GLN A 149 -0.22 -5.07 -0.50
CA GLN A 149 0.20 -3.80 0.07
C GLN A 149 -0.46 -3.45 1.43
N ALA A 150 -1.35 -4.32 1.93
CA ALA A 150 -2.15 -4.04 3.12
C ALA A 150 -2.02 -5.09 4.23
N ALA A 151 -1.08 -6.04 4.12
CA ALA A 151 -0.92 -7.12 5.09
C ALA A 151 -0.70 -6.62 6.53
N SER A 152 0.07 -5.54 6.71
CA SER A 152 0.34 -4.95 8.03
C SER A 152 -0.88 -4.30 8.70
N LYS A 153 -1.96 -4.10 7.95
CA LYS A 153 -3.21 -3.46 8.42
C LYS A 153 -4.21 -4.47 8.95
N ALA A 154 -3.93 -5.77 8.78
CA ALA A 154 -4.81 -6.84 9.21
C ALA A 154 -4.53 -7.26 10.66
N ASP A 155 -5.57 -7.77 11.32
CA ASP A 155 -5.47 -8.42 12.61
C ASP A 155 -5.03 -9.88 12.44
N TRP A 156 -3.75 -10.14 12.70
CA TRP A 156 -3.17 -11.49 12.71
C TRP A 156 -3.28 -12.17 14.09
N ALA A 157 -3.78 -11.45 15.11
CA ALA A 157 -4.58 -11.94 16.25
C ALA A 157 -4.91 -13.45 16.24
N PRO A 158 -5.80 -13.84 15.31
CA PRO A 158 -6.43 -15.14 15.36
C PRO A 158 -5.52 -16.34 15.01
N LEU A 159 -4.29 -16.09 14.54
CA LEU A 159 -3.35 -17.13 14.11
C LEU A 159 -2.32 -17.53 15.15
N ASP A 160 -2.34 -16.94 16.35
CA ASP A 160 -1.33 -17.18 17.38
C ASP A 160 -1.08 -18.67 17.66
N GLY A 161 0.21 -19.05 17.62
CA GLY A 161 0.64 -20.43 17.88
C GLY A 161 0.21 -21.47 16.83
N ARG A 162 -0.34 -21.06 15.69
CA ARG A 162 -0.85 -21.99 14.66
C ARG A 162 0.26 -22.44 13.71
N LYS A 163 0.04 -23.59 13.06
CA LYS A 163 0.82 -24.03 11.90
C LYS A 163 0.27 -23.38 10.65
N VAL A 164 1.08 -22.57 9.99
CA VAL A 164 0.68 -21.74 8.85
C VAL A 164 1.55 -22.04 7.63
N MET A 165 0.91 -22.30 6.49
CA MET A 165 1.55 -22.35 5.19
C MET A 165 1.09 -21.15 4.36
N ILE A 166 2.03 -20.35 3.88
CA ILE A 166 1.74 -19.16 3.07
C ILE A 166 1.87 -19.54 1.59
N TRP A 167 0.81 -19.33 0.82
CA TRP A 167 0.75 -19.51 -0.63
C TRP A 167 0.39 -18.18 -1.28
N ALA A 168 1.41 -17.40 -1.62
CA ALA A 168 1.27 -16.14 -2.37
C ALA A 168 1.36 -16.36 -3.88
N ASP A 169 1.00 -15.33 -4.65
CA ASP A 169 1.09 -15.35 -6.11
C ASP A 169 2.55 -15.51 -6.56
N ALA A 170 2.79 -16.23 -7.66
CA ALA A 170 4.13 -16.49 -8.19
C ALA A 170 4.71 -15.27 -8.94
N ASP A 171 4.88 -14.15 -8.23
CA ASP A 171 5.51 -12.93 -8.73
C ASP A 171 6.22 -12.12 -7.62
N GLU A 172 6.80 -10.98 -7.97
CA GLU A 172 7.56 -10.15 -7.02
C GLU A 172 6.68 -9.54 -5.92
N PRO A 173 5.49 -8.96 -6.20
CA PRO A 173 4.55 -8.56 -5.15
C PRO A 173 4.15 -9.68 -4.20
N GLY A 174 3.85 -10.88 -4.72
CA GLY A 174 3.49 -12.05 -3.92
C GLY A 174 4.62 -12.53 -3.02
N GLY A 175 5.86 -12.51 -3.52
CA GLY A 175 7.05 -12.78 -2.70
C GLY A 175 7.18 -11.83 -1.51
N LYS A 176 7.02 -10.51 -1.74
CA LYS A 176 7.04 -9.50 -0.66
C LYS A 176 5.90 -9.67 0.34
N TYR A 177 4.70 -10.02 -0.14
CA TYR A 177 3.58 -10.34 0.74
C TYR A 177 3.89 -11.55 1.62
N ALA A 178 4.42 -12.62 1.04
CA ALA A 178 4.76 -13.84 1.78
C ALA A 178 5.80 -13.58 2.86
N GLU A 179 6.85 -12.84 2.56
CA GLU A 179 7.88 -12.45 3.54
C GLU A 179 7.31 -11.58 4.66
N GLN A 180 6.49 -10.57 4.32
CA GLN A 180 5.90 -9.68 5.31
C GLN A 180 4.96 -10.44 6.27
N VAL A 181 4.09 -11.30 5.72
CA VAL A 181 3.18 -12.12 6.52
C VAL A 181 3.96 -13.13 7.35
N ALA A 182 5.00 -13.75 6.79
CA ALA A 182 5.82 -14.71 7.52
C ALA A 182 6.51 -14.07 8.73
N ALA A 183 7.07 -12.87 8.56
CA ALA A 183 7.68 -12.12 9.66
C ALA A 183 6.65 -11.76 10.75
N ILE A 184 5.45 -11.29 10.37
CA ILE A 184 4.37 -11.00 11.31
C ILE A 184 3.97 -12.25 12.10
N LEU A 185 3.82 -13.40 11.45
CA LEU A 185 3.35 -14.62 12.07
C LEU A 185 4.44 -15.32 12.91
N ALA A 186 5.70 -15.26 12.49
CA ALA A 186 6.82 -15.76 13.27
C ALA A 186 6.94 -15.04 14.62
N ALA A 187 6.71 -13.71 14.64
CA ALA A 187 6.66 -12.92 15.87
C ALA A 187 5.49 -13.30 16.80
N ARG A 188 4.53 -14.10 16.31
CA ARG A 188 3.32 -14.56 17.02
C ARG A 188 3.38 -16.05 17.38
N ALA A 189 4.59 -16.60 17.46
CA ALA A 189 4.86 -18.01 17.76
C ALA A 189 4.19 -19.00 16.78
N CYS A 190 3.88 -18.58 15.56
CA CYS A 190 3.37 -19.49 14.53
C CYS A 190 4.51 -20.35 13.97
N GLU A 191 4.22 -21.62 13.65
CA GLU A 191 5.09 -22.42 12.79
C GLU A 191 4.80 -22.03 11.34
N VAL A 192 5.69 -21.24 10.73
CA VAL A 192 5.46 -20.68 9.39
C VAL A 192 6.26 -21.45 8.34
N SER A 193 5.60 -21.76 7.23
CA SER A 193 6.23 -22.26 6.01
C SER A 193 5.78 -21.44 4.81
N ILE A 194 6.67 -21.19 3.86
CA ILE A 194 6.39 -20.50 2.61
C ILE A 194 6.38 -21.52 1.49
N PHE A 195 5.26 -21.56 0.76
CA PHE A 195 5.06 -22.43 -0.37
C PHE A 195 5.72 -21.86 -1.64
N ASP A 196 6.54 -22.67 -2.31
CA ASP A 196 7.23 -22.29 -3.55
C ASP A 196 6.29 -22.37 -4.77
N ALA A 197 5.46 -21.33 -4.93
CA ALA A 197 4.47 -21.26 -6.00
C ALA A 197 5.10 -21.30 -7.41
N ALA A 198 6.27 -20.71 -7.59
CA ALA A 198 6.99 -20.76 -8.86
C ALA A 198 7.49 -22.18 -9.21
N ALA A 199 7.98 -22.93 -8.22
CA ALA A 199 8.38 -24.32 -8.42
C ALA A 199 7.18 -25.18 -8.84
N LEU A 200 6.01 -25.02 -8.20
CA LEU A 200 4.82 -25.78 -8.59
C LEU A 200 4.23 -25.31 -9.93
N ALA A 201 4.24 -24.01 -10.21
CA ALA A 201 3.86 -23.47 -11.51
C ALA A 201 4.71 -24.07 -12.64
N SER A 202 5.99 -24.37 -12.36
CA SER A 202 6.91 -25.01 -13.30
C SER A 202 6.66 -26.51 -13.49
N MET A 203 5.69 -27.10 -12.77
CA MET A 203 5.29 -28.50 -12.89
C MET A 203 3.90 -28.60 -13.51
N ALA A 204 3.76 -29.42 -14.53
CA ALA A 204 2.48 -29.84 -15.04
C ALA A 204 1.88 -30.94 -14.15
N PRO A 205 0.55 -31.15 -14.18
CA PRO A 205 -0.12 -32.18 -13.39
C PRO A 205 0.34 -33.62 -13.68
N ASP A 206 0.97 -33.85 -14.84
CA ASP A 206 1.55 -35.14 -15.23
C ASP A 206 3.01 -35.32 -14.78
N GLY A 207 3.56 -34.33 -14.06
CA GLY A 207 4.94 -34.31 -13.58
C GLY A 207 5.96 -33.77 -14.59
N SER A 208 5.53 -33.39 -15.81
CA SER A 208 6.43 -32.73 -16.77
C SER A 208 6.76 -31.30 -16.35
N LYS A 209 7.91 -30.79 -16.81
CA LYS A 209 8.31 -29.39 -16.56
C LYS A 209 7.70 -28.47 -17.60
N ARG A 210 7.30 -27.27 -17.17
CA ARG A 210 6.86 -26.17 -18.04
C ARG A 210 7.43 -24.84 -17.54
N GLU A 211 7.39 -23.83 -18.38
CA GLU A 211 7.71 -22.47 -17.96
C GLU A 211 6.65 -21.97 -16.95
N PRO A 212 7.06 -21.39 -15.80
CA PRO A 212 6.13 -20.90 -14.81
C PRO A 212 5.37 -19.67 -15.33
N GLU A 213 4.06 -19.70 -15.18
CA GLU A 213 3.19 -18.56 -15.47
C GLU A 213 3.39 -17.49 -14.37
N LYS A 214 3.69 -16.24 -14.78
CA LYS A 214 3.85 -15.13 -13.84
C LYS A 214 2.52 -14.82 -13.15
N GLY A 215 2.55 -14.69 -11.82
CA GLY A 215 1.35 -14.41 -11.02
C GLY A 215 0.46 -15.62 -10.81
N TRP A 216 0.97 -16.83 -11.08
CA TRP A 216 0.24 -18.07 -10.86
C TRP A 216 -0.11 -18.26 -9.39
N ASP A 217 -1.37 -18.57 -9.11
CA ASP A 217 -1.91 -18.67 -7.75
C ASP A 217 -2.66 -20.00 -7.49
N ALA A 218 -3.25 -20.13 -6.30
CA ALA A 218 -4.07 -21.29 -5.93
C ALA A 218 -5.33 -21.47 -6.81
N ALA A 219 -5.89 -20.39 -7.37
CA ALA A 219 -7.03 -20.46 -8.25
C ALA A 219 -6.65 -21.01 -9.63
N ASP A 220 -5.47 -20.65 -10.15
CA ASP A 220 -4.92 -21.23 -11.37
C ASP A 220 -4.58 -22.71 -11.16
N ALA A 221 -4.00 -23.06 -10.01
CA ALA A 221 -3.72 -24.45 -9.63
C ALA A 221 -4.98 -25.32 -9.65
N LEU A 222 -6.08 -24.82 -9.08
CA LEU A 222 -7.37 -25.52 -9.02
C LEU A 222 -7.95 -25.80 -10.41
N ILE A 223 -7.75 -24.89 -11.37
CA ILE A 223 -8.24 -25.06 -12.75
C ILE A 223 -7.38 -26.07 -13.51
N GLN A 224 -6.07 -26.02 -13.31
CA GLN A 224 -5.11 -26.78 -14.12
C GLN A 224 -4.97 -28.23 -13.65
N TRP A 225 -5.19 -28.53 -12.36
CA TRP A 225 -4.98 -29.86 -11.79
C TRP A 225 -6.30 -30.64 -11.63
N ARG A 226 -6.38 -31.80 -12.28
CA ARG A 226 -7.55 -32.71 -12.17
C ARG A 226 -7.63 -33.45 -10.84
N ASN A 227 -6.49 -33.77 -10.22
CA ASN A 227 -6.43 -34.49 -8.96
C ASN A 227 -5.95 -33.56 -7.83
N LEU A 228 -6.89 -33.08 -7.03
CA LEU A 228 -6.61 -32.13 -5.95
C LEU A 228 -5.82 -32.75 -4.79
N ALA A 229 -5.95 -34.06 -4.55
CA ALA A 229 -5.16 -34.73 -3.52
C ALA A 229 -3.68 -34.81 -3.92
N ALA A 230 -3.40 -35.06 -5.19
CA ALA A 230 -2.04 -35.02 -5.73
C ALA A 230 -1.47 -33.60 -5.69
N LEU A 231 -2.27 -32.60 -6.07
CA LEU A 231 -1.91 -31.19 -5.99
C LEU A 231 -1.56 -30.79 -4.54
N GLY A 232 -2.43 -31.10 -3.57
CA GLY A 232 -2.20 -30.77 -2.17
C GLY A 232 -0.94 -31.43 -1.61
N LYS A 233 -0.63 -32.67 -2.02
CA LYS A 233 0.60 -33.36 -1.62
C LYS A 233 1.85 -32.73 -2.25
N ALA A 234 1.80 -32.40 -3.54
CA ALA A 234 2.89 -31.71 -4.22
C ALA A 234 3.14 -30.34 -3.60
N ALA A 235 2.06 -29.60 -3.31
CA ALA A 235 2.14 -28.29 -2.70
C ALA A 235 2.78 -28.35 -1.30
N ALA A 236 2.33 -29.26 -0.44
CA ALA A 236 2.90 -29.44 0.89
C ALA A 236 4.39 -29.86 0.86
N GLY A 237 4.82 -30.59 -0.17
CA GLY A 237 6.23 -31.00 -0.34
C GLY A 237 7.18 -29.88 -0.78
N LEU A 238 6.64 -28.77 -1.30
CA LEU A 238 7.40 -27.60 -1.74
C LEU A 238 7.38 -26.45 -0.72
N ALA A 239 6.73 -26.65 0.42
CA ALA A 239 6.74 -25.69 1.51
C ALA A 239 8.06 -25.73 2.28
N LYS A 240 8.72 -24.59 2.42
CA LYS A 240 9.98 -24.44 3.15
C LYS A 240 9.71 -23.72 4.47
N PRO A 241 10.24 -24.19 5.63
CA PRO A 241 10.15 -23.46 6.89
C PRO A 241 10.70 -22.04 6.74
N PHE A 242 10.01 -21.08 7.34
CA PHE A 242 10.52 -19.72 7.42
C PHE A 242 11.42 -19.59 8.64
N GLU A 243 12.73 -19.50 8.40
CA GLU A 243 13.71 -19.19 9.44
C GLU A 243 13.73 -17.68 9.65
N ALA A 244 13.13 -17.21 10.73
CA ALA A 244 13.24 -15.81 11.11
C ALA A 244 14.70 -15.53 11.47
N THR A 245 15.40 -14.72 10.67
CA THR A 245 16.75 -14.28 11.00
C THR A 245 16.66 -13.50 12.31
N SER A 246 17.01 -14.15 13.42
CA SER A 246 17.12 -13.49 14.70
C SER A 246 18.17 -12.39 14.56
N ALA A 247 17.73 -11.13 14.59
CA ALA A 247 18.61 -9.98 14.68
C ALA A 247 19.31 -10.01 16.04
N THR A 248 20.36 -10.83 16.13
CA THR A 248 21.29 -10.83 17.25
C THR A 248 22.65 -10.44 16.68
N SER A 249 23.10 -9.26 17.07
CA SER A 249 24.44 -8.74 16.86
C SER A 249 25.50 -9.85 16.91
N ARG A 250 26.29 -9.96 15.84
CA ARG A 250 27.69 -10.35 15.88
C ARG A 250 28.37 -10.00 14.57
N HIS A 251 29.20 -8.96 14.63
CA HIS A 251 30.43 -8.88 13.86
C HIS A 251 31.16 -10.22 13.97
N ASP A 252 31.43 -10.89 12.84
CA ASP A 252 32.76 -11.41 12.61
C ASP A 252 33.05 -11.47 11.11
N SER A 253 34.19 -10.92 10.78
CA SER A 253 34.72 -10.67 9.45
C SER A 253 35.78 -11.70 9.17
N THR A 254 35.71 -12.38 8.02
CA THR A 254 36.88 -12.68 7.14
C THR A 254 36.45 -13.63 6.03
N GLU A 255 36.15 -13.06 4.85
CA GLU A 255 36.40 -13.62 3.49
C GLU A 255 35.72 -12.78 2.40
N ALA A 256 34.69 -11.98 2.73
CA ALA A 256 34.03 -11.04 1.79
C ALA A 256 34.86 -9.79 1.42
N GLY A 257 36.01 -9.55 2.07
CA GLY A 257 36.79 -8.32 1.90
C GLY A 257 37.55 -8.21 0.57
N SER A 258 37.78 -9.32 -0.13
CA SER A 258 38.52 -9.33 -1.40
C SER A 258 37.62 -9.08 -2.61
N GLU A 259 36.42 -9.68 -2.65
CA GLU A 259 35.50 -9.52 -3.78
C GLU A 259 34.75 -8.18 -3.75
N MET A 260 34.38 -7.70 -2.56
CA MET A 260 33.67 -6.42 -2.42
C MET A 260 34.57 -5.22 -2.79
N CYS A 261 35.88 -5.34 -2.53
CA CYS A 261 36.88 -4.36 -2.96
C CYS A 261 37.03 -4.29 -4.49
N ASP A 262 36.88 -5.42 -5.19
CA ASP A 262 36.96 -5.50 -6.66
C ASP A 262 35.68 -4.93 -7.32
N VAL A 263 34.51 -5.18 -6.72
CA VAL A 263 33.23 -4.63 -7.20
C VAL A 263 33.20 -3.11 -7.04
N ASP A 264 33.58 -2.59 -5.87
CA ASP A 264 33.59 -1.15 -5.60
C ASP A 264 34.62 -0.43 -6.50
N GLN A 265 35.81 -1.01 -6.69
CA GLN A 265 36.82 -0.47 -7.61
C GLN A 265 36.33 -0.40 -9.06
N GLU A 266 35.66 -1.43 -9.55
CA GLU A 266 35.12 -1.45 -10.91
C GLU A 266 33.96 -0.45 -11.08
N ILE A 267 33.10 -0.29 -10.05
CA ILE A 267 32.04 0.73 -10.05
C ILE A 267 32.64 2.14 -10.09
N THR A 268 33.66 2.44 -9.28
CA THR A 268 34.36 3.74 -9.31
C THR A 268 35.01 4.00 -10.67
N ARG A 269 35.62 2.98 -11.29
CA ARG A 269 36.19 3.07 -12.65
C ARG A 269 35.12 3.40 -13.69
N LEU A 270 33.97 2.72 -13.65
CA LEU A 270 32.85 2.94 -14.58
C LEU A 270 32.17 4.30 -14.36
N ALA A 271 32.14 4.78 -13.11
CA ALA A 271 31.65 6.11 -12.77
C ALA A 271 32.48 7.22 -13.43
N GLY A 272 33.80 7.04 -13.57
CA GLY A 272 34.70 7.98 -14.23
C GLY A 272 34.68 7.99 -15.77
N LEU A 273 34.00 7.04 -16.44
CA LEU A 273 33.92 7.00 -17.91
C LEU A 273 32.90 7.99 -18.47
N CYS A 274 33.15 8.56 -19.65
CA CYS A 274 32.15 9.38 -20.32
C CYS A 274 30.92 8.53 -20.72
N VAL A 275 29.78 9.17 -20.96
CA VAL A 275 28.50 8.49 -21.20
C VAL A 275 28.58 7.46 -22.34
N VAL A 276 29.27 7.80 -23.43
CA VAL A 276 29.39 6.93 -24.61
C VAL A 276 30.30 5.73 -24.35
N GLU A 277 31.34 5.89 -23.55
CA GLU A 277 32.26 4.81 -23.18
C GLU A 277 31.63 3.85 -22.17
N TYR A 278 30.87 4.39 -21.20
CA TYR A 278 30.09 3.58 -20.26
C TYR A 278 29.01 2.77 -20.99
N GLU A 279 28.26 3.37 -21.93
CA GLU A 279 27.22 2.68 -22.69
C GLU A 279 27.77 1.48 -23.48
N LYS A 280 28.97 1.62 -24.06
CA LYS A 280 29.64 0.55 -24.81
C LYS A 280 30.13 -0.58 -23.89
N GLY A 281 30.55 -0.27 -22.66
CA GLY A 281 31.15 -1.24 -21.74
C GLY A 281 30.22 -1.83 -20.67
N ARG A 282 29.04 -1.25 -20.41
CA ARG A 282 28.19 -1.60 -19.25
C ARG A 282 27.64 -3.03 -19.26
N LYS A 283 27.39 -3.62 -20.43
CA LYS A 283 26.90 -5.01 -20.54
C LYS A 283 27.99 -6.02 -20.18
N ASP A 284 29.21 -5.78 -20.65
CA ASP A 284 30.35 -6.63 -20.37
C ASP A 284 30.78 -6.49 -18.91
N ALA A 285 30.75 -5.27 -18.37
CA ALA A 285 31.02 -5.03 -16.95
C ALA A 285 29.96 -5.65 -16.02
N ALA A 286 28.67 -5.54 -16.37
CA ALA A 286 27.59 -6.20 -15.61
C ALA A 286 27.72 -7.73 -15.62
N THR A 287 28.14 -8.30 -16.75
CA THR A 287 28.40 -9.74 -16.88
C THR A 287 29.60 -10.17 -16.04
N LYS A 288 30.69 -9.38 -16.06
CA LYS A 288 31.90 -9.63 -15.25
C LYS A 288 31.63 -9.54 -13.75
N LEU A 289 30.75 -8.64 -13.32
CA LEU A 289 30.38 -8.41 -11.92
C LEU A 289 29.21 -9.29 -11.44
N GLY A 290 28.59 -10.08 -12.32
CA GLY A 290 27.46 -10.96 -11.96
C GLY A 290 26.18 -10.23 -11.50
N ILE A 291 26.04 -8.93 -11.81
CA ILE A 291 24.89 -8.10 -11.42
C ILE A 291 24.04 -7.70 -12.63
N ARG A 292 22.75 -7.45 -12.43
CA ARG A 292 21.87 -6.96 -13.50
C ARG A 292 22.36 -5.58 -13.97
N VAL A 293 22.36 -5.33 -15.29
CA VAL A 293 22.73 -4.03 -15.88
C VAL A 293 21.98 -2.86 -15.22
N ALA A 294 20.69 -3.06 -14.92
CA ALA A 294 19.87 -2.03 -14.25
C ALA A 294 20.30 -1.71 -12.81
N ILE A 295 20.97 -2.64 -12.12
CA ILE A 295 21.56 -2.42 -10.80
C ILE A 295 22.93 -1.77 -10.94
N LEU A 296 23.74 -2.22 -11.89
CA LEU A 296 25.01 -1.55 -12.24
C LEU A 296 24.78 -0.07 -12.59
N ASP A 297 23.76 0.22 -13.42
CA ASP A 297 23.37 1.59 -13.78
C ASP A 297 23.00 2.43 -12.55
N LYS A 298 22.34 1.85 -11.55
CA LYS A 298 21.99 2.54 -10.30
C LYS A 298 23.21 2.80 -9.44
N LEU A 299 24.13 1.84 -9.34
CA LEU A 299 25.34 1.97 -8.54
C LEU A 299 26.30 2.99 -9.15
N VAL A 300 26.54 2.91 -10.47
CA VAL A 300 27.36 3.89 -11.20
C VAL A 300 26.72 5.28 -11.18
N ALA A 301 25.39 5.40 -11.25
CA ALA A 301 24.71 6.69 -11.13
C ALA A 301 24.71 7.26 -9.70
N ALA A 302 24.83 6.41 -8.68
CA ALA A 302 24.98 6.83 -7.28
C ALA A 302 26.40 7.30 -6.98
N GLU A 303 27.40 6.66 -7.62
CA GLU A 303 28.82 6.97 -7.46
C GLU A 303 29.28 8.18 -8.29
N ARG A 304 28.65 8.42 -9.44
CA ARG A 304 28.92 9.63 -10.22
C ARG A 304 28.56 10.86 -9.41
N PRO A 305 29.43 11.90 -9.38
CA PRO A 305 29.04 13.17 -8.81
C PRO A 305 27.76 13.61 -9.52
N LYS A 306 26.71 13.85 -8.73
CA LYS A 306 25.45 14.37 -9.24
C LYS A 306 25.72 15.77 -9.77
N GLU A 307 26.08 15.88 -11.04
CA GLU A 307 25.82 17.12 -11.76
C GLU A 307 24.33 17.38 -11.63
N ASP A 308 24.00 18.59 -11.16
CA ASP A 308 22.64 19.08 -11.08
C ASP A 308 21.98 18.82 -12.42
N LYS A 309 21.16 17.77 -12.46
CA LYS A 309 20.31 17.48 -13.60
C LYS A 309 19.35 18.65 -13.68
N GLN A 310 19.68 19.62 -14.53
CA GLN A 310 18.71 20.52 -15.12
C GLN A 310 17.60 19.61 -15.65
N GLY A 311 16.49 19.57 -14.92
CA GLY A 311 15.24 19.04 -15.43
C GLY A 311 14.84 19.82 -16.68
N GLN A 312 13.70 19.48 -17.27
CA GLN A 312 13.09 20.32 -18.30
C GLN A 312 12.64 21.71 -17.80
N GLY A 313 13.16 22.16 -16.65
CA GLY A 313 13.00 23.48 -16.09
C GLY A 313 14.27 24.31 -16.33
N ARG A 314 14.07 25.52 -16.86
CA ARG A 314 15.08 26.58 -16.81
C ARG A 314 15.44 26.87 -15.34
N PRO A 315 16.70 27.22 -15.01
CA PRO A 315 17.03 27.83 -13.74
C PRO A 315 16.12 29.04 -13.53
N LEU A 316 15.29 28.98 -12.50
CA LEU A 316 14.60 30.17 -12.02
C LEU A 316 15.60 30.84 -11.09
N GLU A 317 16.26 31.89 -11.58
CA GLU A 317 16.84 32.88 -10.69
C GLU A 317 15.67 33.57 -10.00
N PHE A 318 15.35 33.09 -8.80
CA PHE A 318 14.49 33.85 -7.92
C PHE A 318 15.33 35.02 -7.41
N PRO A 319 14.90 36.27 -7.61
CA PRO A 319 15.57 37.38 -6.95
C PRO A 319 15.54 37.10 -5.45
N GLU A 320 16.71 37.07 -4.83
CA GLU A 320 16.82 37.00 -3.38
C GLU A 320 16.09 38.23 -2.83
N PRO A 321 14.97 38.06 -2.11
CA PRO A 321 14.19 39.21 -1.69
C PRO A 321 15.03 40.03 -0.72
N GLU A 322 15.31 41.28 -1.10
CA GLU A 322 16.00 42.21 -0.20
C GLU A 322 15.20 42.30 1.12
N PRO A 323 15.86 42.09 2.28
CA PRO A 323 15.21 42.25 3.57
C PRO A 323 14.58 43.63 3.69
N TRP A 324 13.40 43.70 4.32
CA TRP A 324 12.76 44.98 4.59
C TRP A 324 13.71 45.88 5.41
N PRO A 325 13.87 47.17 5.07
CA PRO A 325 14.89 48.03 5.67
C PRO A 325 14.67 48.29 7.17
N GLU A 326 13.43 48.10 7.66
CA GLU A 326 13.05 48.31 9.05
C GLU A 326 12.62 46.98 9.70
N PRO A 327 12.83 46.79 11.03
CA PRO A 327 12.29 45.65 11.74
C PRO A 327 10.76 45.58 11.60
N VAL A 328 10.24 44.43 11.19
CA VAL A 328 8.79 44.21 11.04
C VAL A 328 8.26 43.48 12.27
N ASP A 329 7.21 44.02 12.90
CA ASP A 329 6.53 43.36 14.01
C ASP A 329 5.64 42.22 13.47
N GLY A 330 6.03 40.98 13.75
CA GLY A 330 5.27 39.79 13.36
C GLY A 330 3.86 39.75 13.97
N ALA A 331 3.66 40.28 15.18
CA ALA A 331 2.37 40.28 15.84
C ALA A 331 1.36 41.22 15.15
N GLU A 332 1.85 42.31 14.54
CA GLU A 332 1.03 43.21 13.72
C GLU A 332 0.86 42.72 12.29
N LEU A 333 1.88 42.03 11.74
CA LEU A 333 1.86 41.51 10.37
C LEU A 333 0.92 40.31 10.20
N VAL A 334 0.83 39.40 11.18
CA VAL A 334 0.00 38.19 11.10
C VAL A 334 -1.48 38.50 10.80
N PRO A 335 -2.17 39.41 11.53
CA PRO A 335 -3.56 39.77 11.21
C PRO A 335 -3.73 40.34 9.81
N GLY A 336 -2.76 41.12 9.33
CA GLY A 336 -2.75 41.67 7.98
C GLY A 336 -2.66 40.58 6.90
N LEU A 337 -1.80 39.57 7.12
CA LEU A 337 -1.69 38.41 6.23
C LEU A 337 -2.97 37.58 6.23
N VAL A 338 -3.56 37.31 7.40
CA VAL A 338 -4.86 36.61 7.50
C VAL A 338 -5.94 37.37 6.73
N GLY A 339 -6.05 38.69 6.91
CA GLY A 339 -7.00 39.52 6.18
C GLY A 339 -6.77 39.55 4.66
N ALA A 340 -5.51 39.50 4.22
CA ALA A 340 -5.17 39.41 2.80
C ALA A 340 -5.52 38.05 2.21
N ILE A 341 -5.22 36.94 2.90
CA ILE A 341 -5.54 35.58 2.47
C ILE A 341 -7.06 35.42 2.37
N CYS A 342 -7.79 35.77 3.42
CA CYS A 342 -9.26 35.66 3.47
C CYS A 342 -9.98 36.54 2.44
N ARG A 343 -9.29 37.54 1.85
CA ARG A 343 -9.84 38.37 0.77
C ARG A 343 -9.96 37.62 -0.55
N TYR A 344 -9.10 36.63 -0.78
CA TYR A 344 -9.00 35.93 -2.07
C TYR A 344 -9.19 34.41 -1.95
N VAL A 345 -9.04 33.85 -0.75
CA VAL A 345 -9.08 32.41 -0.48
C VAL A 345 -10.07 32.14 0.66
N ILE A 346 -10.95 31.17 0.46
CA ILE A 346 -11.91 30.75 1.47
C ILE A 346 -11.21 29.75 2.40
N LEU A 347 -10.89 30.18 3.62
CA LEU A 347 -10.31 29.35 4.67
C LEU A 347 -11.03 29.64 5.99
N THR A 348 -10.98 28.70 6.94
CA THR A 348 -11.37 29.03 8.31
C THR A 348 -10.37 30.03 8.90
N GLU A 349 -10.78 30.81 9.90
CA GLU A 349 -9.87 31.77 10.55
C GLU A 349 -8.59 31.09 11.07
N ASN A 350 -8.72 29.87 11.60
CA ASN A 350 -7.59 29.07 12.07
C ASN A 350 -6.69 28.57 10.93
N ASP A 351 -7.28 28.18 9.78
CA ASP A 351 -6.50 27.73 8.62
C ASP A 351 -5.80 28.91 7.93
N ALA A 352 -6.44 30.07 7.87
CA ALA A 352 -5.84 31.30 7.38
C ALA A 352 -4.71 31.77 8.30
N LEU A 353 -4.89 31.64 9.62
CA LEU A 353 -3.83 31.89 10.60
C LEU A 353 -2.67 30.91 10.42
N ALA A 354 -2.95 29.61 10.26
CA ALA A 354 -1.93 28.61 10.00
C ALA A 354 -1.16 28.89 8.70
N ALA A 355 -1.86 29.31 7.64
CA ALA A 355 -1.24 29.73 6.38
C ALA A 355 -0.41 31.01 6.54
N ALA A 356 -0.89 32.01 7.27
CA ALA A 356 -0.14 33.23 7.58
C ALA A 356 1.15 32.93 8.36
N LEU A 357 1.07 32.03 9.34
CA LEU A 357 2.25 31.56 10.09
C LEU A 357 3.21 30.77 9.19
N TRP A 358 2.70 29.98 8.24
CA TRP A 358 3.53 29.27 7.26
C TRP A 358 4.21 30.21 6.26
N ILE A 359 3.54 31.30 5.86
CA ILE A 359 4.12 32.34 5.01
C ILE A 359 5.28 33.02 5.75
N LEU A 360 5.10 33.35 7.03
CA LEU A 360 6.17 33.91 7.86
C LEU A 360 7.32 32.90 8.07
N HIS A 361 7.00 31.64 8.33
CA HIS A 361 8.00 30.56 8.44
C HIS A 361 8.84 30.43 7.17
N ALA A 362 8.21 30.51 5.98
CA ALA A 362 8.93 30.44 4.71
C ALA A 362 9.85 31.65 4.48
N PHE A 363 9.43 32.84 4.93
CA PHE A 363 10.25 34.06 4.84
C PHE A 363 11.39 34.12 5.87
N CYS A 364 11.21 33.48 7.02
CA CYS A 364 12.18 33.46 8.10
C CYS A 364 12.72 32.05 8.34
N PHE A 365 12.87 31.25 7.29
CA PHE A 365 13.16 29.82 7.38
C PHE A 365 14.39 29.50 8.26
N ASP A 366 15.47 30.27 8.10
CA ASP A 366 16.71 30.10 8.85
C ASP A 366 16.59 30.44 10.35
N ALA A 367 15.51 31.12 10.75
CA ALA A 367 15.24 31.45 12.14
C ALA A 367 14.52 30.33 12.91
N PHE A 368 14.01 29.29 12.24
CA PHE A 368 13.26 28.21 12.86
C PHE A 368 14.05 26.89 12.90
N PRO A 369 14.28 26.29 14.09
CA PRO A 369 15.00 25.01 14.20
C PRO A 369 14.15 23.80 13.77
N CYS A 370 12.83 23.97 13.63
CA CYS A 370 11.91 22.92 13.23
C CYS A 370 10.72 23.50 12.44
N THR A 371 10.25 22.75 11.44
CA THR A 371 9.10 23.14 10.62
C THR A 371 7.80 22.54 11.19
N PRO A 372 6.72 23.34 11.35
CA PRO A 372 5.44 22.83 11.80
C PRO A 372 4.78 21.95 10.71
N ARG A 373 4.38 20.73 11.09
CA ARG A 373 3.64 19.81 10.21
C ARG A 373 2.15 20.18 10.22
N LEU A 374 1.63 20.66 9.09
CA LEU A 374 0.18 20.78 8.87
C LEU A 374 -0.38 19.37 8.61
N ALA A 375 -1.32 18.93 9.45
CA ALA A 375 -1.90 17.59 9.45
C ALA A 375 -3.21 17.52 8.66
#